data_AF-A0AAD7XL04-F1
#
_entry.id   AF-A0AAD7XL04-F1
#
_cell.length_a   1.000
_cell.length_b   1.000
_cell.length_c   1.000
_cell.angle_alpha   90.00
_cell.angle_beta   90.00
_cell.angle_gamma   90.00
#
_symmetry.space_group_name_H-M   'P 1'
#
loop_
_entity.id
_entity.type
_entity.pdbx_description
1 polymer ?
#
loop_
_entity_poly.entity_id
_entity_poly.type
_entity_poly.pdbx_seq_one_letter_code
_entity_poly.pdbx_strand_id
1 'polypeptide(L)'
;MEYTGGAAVRKMIVGPRGLQVVTTNESPPSEPIPFHHELAQTPDPPEHICFYCAENSCEGGATPIARSDWAYEMLAREFPDFLAKLNGGVRYVKVAPSEDDPGSALGRSWRSMFGVESKEEAEAAMRKQGYEWEWLENQDLRVTSPPLEATRAASNGNTAFFNQIIAAATGWVDKRNDPTKAVVFAADGSPLPRDVVGAVDAWLRSNQFAREWRPGDFMIVDNTVACHARQPFDNEGVRRIYASISRGPKSVLPGGGGGGGTHLALSSGDLLPSVGLGCWKLRDAEEVVYEAIKAGCRLIDSACDYGNEQETGRGIKRAIEEGLCRREDLFVVSKLWNSFHARVEEGLSKTLEDLQLEYLDLYLIHFPIAQKYVPVSTRYPPEWVYDPAAKFPRMELARGVTYEQTWRGMERLHARGLAKNIGCCNINTAHLHQVLQYAKVKPAVLQVEMHPRNAQSRLLRFARERGVQVMAFSNLGSASYVELDMATPEDSLLSHPVVLAIAKSRDKTPAQILLRWGVQRGTAVIPKSSKPHRLRENLALFDFELSSDQVDQIDALNQNKRYNDPGHFCDLAFNTFCPIYD
;
A
#
# COMPACT_ATOMS: atom_id res chain seq x y z
N MET A 1 -10.40 -9.54 14.57
CA MET A 1 -11.31 -8.60 15.26
C MET A 1 -12.43 -9.41 15.89
N GLU A 2 -13.02 -8.95 17.00
CA GLU A 2 -14.19 -9.64 17.54
C GLU A 2 -15.41 -9.43 16.65
N TYR A 3 -16.20 -10.49 16.47
CA TYR A 3 -17.40 -10.49 15.67
C TYR A 3 -18.60 -9.98 16.49
N THR A 4 -18.60 -8.69 16.81
CA THR A 4 -19.63 -8.04 17.63
C THR A 4 -20.58 -7.22 16.77
N GLY A 5 -21.82 -7.68 16.57
CA GLY A 5 -22.87 -6.97 15.81
C GLY A 5 -23.57 -7.85 14.76
N GLY A 6 -24.35 -7.23 13.88
CA GLY A 6 -25.05 -7.91 12.76
C GLY A 6 -26.44 -8.50 13.09
N ALA A 7 -27.21 -8.82 12.05
CA ALA A 7 -28.60 -9.27 12.19
C ALA A 7 -28.76 -10.79 12.46
N ALA A 8 -27.76 -11.61 12.12
CA ALA A 8 -27.85 -13.07 12.16
C ALA A 8 -27.07 -13.70 13.32
N VAL A 9 -27.59 -14.82 13.85
CA VAL A 9 -26.92 -15.68 14.84
C VAL A 9 -25.77 -16.45 14.17
N ARG A 10 -24.62 -16.53 14.85
CA ARG A 10 -23.44 -17.27 14.37
C ARG A 10 -22.86 -18.14 15.48
N LYS A 11 -22.37 -19.33 15.14
CA LYS A 11 -21.68 -20.24 16.08
C LYS A 11 -20.19 -19.97 16.05
N MET A 12 -19.60 -19.78 17.23
CA MET A 12 -18.16 -19.63 17.40
C MET A 12 -17.46 -20.98 17.24
N ILE A 13 -16.48 -21.08 16.36
CA ILE A 13 -15.70 -22.30 16.11
C ILE A 13 -14.35 -22.25 16.84
N VAL A 14 -13.73 -21.07 16.95
CA VAL A 14 -12.42 -20.86 17.62
C VAL A 14 -12.41 -19.57 18.44
N GLY A 15 -11.91 -19.59 19.68
CA GLY A 15 -11.65 -18.41 20.55
C GLY A 15 -10.65 -18.70 21.70
N PRO A 16 -10.21 -17.75 22.56
CA PRO A 16 -10.28 -16.28 22.54
C PRO A 16 -8.87 -15.62 22.47
N ARG A 17 -7.94 -16.12 21.64
CA ARG A 17 -6.59 -15.53 21.48
C ARG A 17 -6.50 -14.58 20.28
N GLY A 18 -7.48 -13.68 20.12
CA GLY A 18 -7.45 -12.60 19.12
C GLY A 18 -7.83 -12.97 17.67
N LEU A 19 -8.00 -14.27 17.37
CA LEU A 19 -8.51 -14.78 16.08
C LEU A 19 -9.84 -15.49 16.33
N GLN A 20 -10.93 -14.92 15.81
CA GLN A 20 -12.28 -15.50 15.88
C GLN A 20 -12.67 -16.06 14.51
N VAL A 21 -13.03 -17.34 14.50
CA VAL A 21 -13.61 -18.01 13.32
C VAL A 21 -15.03 -18.41 13.67
N VAL A 22 -15.99 -18.01 12.83
CA VAL A 22 -17.43 -18.23 13.05
C VAL A 22 -18.06 -18.93 11.84
N THR A 23 -19.23 -19.53 12.03
CA THR A 23 -20.07 -19.96 10.89
C THR A 23 -20.55 -18.75 10.09
N THR A 24 -20.67 -18.87 8.76
CA THR A 24 -21.43 -17.88 7.97
C THR A 24 -22.89 -17.85 8.41
N ASN A 25 -23.62 -16.77 8.09
CA ASN A 25 -25.03 -16.60 8.42
C ASN A 25 -25.86 -17.89 8.20
N GLU A 26 -26.54 -18.34 9.27
CA GLU A 26 -27.34 -19.58 9.33
C GLU A 26 -28.75 -19.43 8.72
N SER A 27 -29.02 -18.36 7.95
CA SER A 27 -30.27 -18.19 7.19
C SER A 27 -30.62 -19.46 6.38
N PRO A 28 -31.92 -19.81 6.24
CA PRO A 28 -32.36 -21.04 5.57
C PRO A 28 -31.73 -21.22 4.17
N PRO A 29 -31.36 -22.45 3.75
CA PRO A 29 -30.73 -22.69 2.45
C PRO A 29 -31.49 -22.14 1.23
N SER A 30 -32.83 -22.14 1.30
CA SER A 30 -33.71 -21.67 0.22
C SER A 30 -33.72 -20.15 0.06
N GLU A 31 -33.33 -19.39 1.08
CA GLU A 31 -33.39 -17.93 1.07
C GLU A 31 -32.05 -17.32 0.61
N PRO A 32 -32.04 -16.39 -0.36
CA PRO A 32 -30.83 -15.67 -0.70
C PRO A 32 -30.43 -14.72 0.43
N ILE A 33 -29.14 -14.43 0.57
CA ILE A 33 -28.68 -13.25 1.32
C ILE A 33 -28.37 -12.18 0.27
N PRO A 34 -29.08 -11.05 0.24
CA PRO A 34 -28.81 -10.00 -0.76
C PRO A 34 -27.45 -9.34 -0.58
N PHE A 35 -27.07 -8.51 -1.54
CA PHE A 35 -25.84 -7.73 -1.46
C PHE A 35 -25.79 -6.83 -0.24
N HIS A 36 -24.69 -6.93 0.51
CA HIS A 36 -24.44 -6.10 1.67
C HIS A 36 -22.93 -5.96 1.93
N HIS A 37 -22.59 -4.88 2.65
CA HIS A 37 -21.31 -4.75 3.31
C HIS A 37 -21.40 -5.29 4.75
N GLU A 38 -20.41 -6.08 5.13
CA GLU A 38 -20.39 -6.73 6.45
C GLU A 38 -20.30 -5.66 7.54
N LEU A 39 -21.21 -5.75 8.52
CA LEU A 39 -21.30 -4.85 9.67
C LEU A 39 -21.32 -3.34 9.34
N ALA A 40 -21.75 -2.95 8.13
CA ALA A 40 -21.77 -1.54 7.72
C ALA A 40 -22.66 -0.61 8.57
N GLN A 41 -23.53 -1.17 9.41
CA GLN A 41 -24.35 -0.43 10.38
C GLN A 41 -23.66 -0.22 11.74
N THR A 42 -22.42 -0.68 11.90
CA THR A 42 -21.64 -0.48 13.13
C THR A 42 -20.71 0.73 12.98
N PRO A 43 -20.29 1.38 14.08
CA PRO A 43 -19.38 2.52 14.02
C PRO A 43 -18.02 2.20 13.39
N ASP A 44 -17.60 0.92 13.43
CA ASP A 44 -16.26 0.49 13.06
C ASP A 44 -16.33 -0.87 12.32
N PRO A 45 -16.83 -0.88 11.07
CA PRO A 45 -16.97 -2.10 10.29
C PRO A 45 -15.61 -2.70 9.90
N PRO A 46 -15.53 -4.01 9.62
CA PRO A 46 -14.29 -4.64 9.20
C PRO A 46 -13.89 -4.19 7.79
N GLU A 47 -12.59 -4.21 7.52
CA GLU A 47 -12.05 -3.91 6.19
C GLU A 47 -11.95 -5.16 5.32
N HIS A 48 -11.73 -6.33 5.94
CA HIS A 48 -11.58 -7.59 5.23
C HIS A 48 -12.48 -8.67 5.82
N ILE A 49 -13.03 -9.48 4.92
CA ILE A 49 -13.79 -10.68 5.26
C ILE A 49 -13.08 -11.87 4.61
N CYS A 50 -12.70 -12.85 5.43
CA CYS A 50 -12.12 -14.09 4.97
C CYS A 50 -13.19 -15.18 5.02
N PHE A 51 -13.36 -15.90 3.91
CA PHE A 51 -14.20 -17.08 3.80
C PHE A 51 -13.34 -18.31 3.53
N TYR A 52 -13.68 -19.43 4.18
CA TYR A 52 -13.08 -20.72 3.92
C TYR A 52 -14.18 -21.77 3.73
N CYS A 53 -14.11 -22.54 2.64
CA CYS A 53 -15.00 -23.67 2.41
C CYS A 53 -14.42 -24.94 3.01
N ALA A 54 -15.01 -25.41 4.12
CA ALA A 54 -14.71 -26.73 4.64
C ALA A 54 -15.47 -27.80 3.85
N GLU A 55 -16.75 -27.54 3.58
CA GLU A 55 -17.61 -28.41 2.78
C GLU A 55 -18.59 -27.54 1.96
N ASN A 56 -18.83 -27.93 0.71
CA ASN A 56 -19.75 -27.25 -0.20
C ASN A 56 -21.11 -27.95 -0.27
N SER A 57 -22.14 -27.20 -0.68
CA SER A 57 -23.43 -27.76 -1.14
C SER A 57 -23.26 -28.54 -2.44
N CYS A 58 -24.21 -29.43 -2.74
CA CYS A 58 -24.20 -30.19 -4.00
C CYS A 58 -24.60 -29.27 -5.16
N GLU A 59 -25.58 -28.39 -4.96
CA GLU A 59 -26.00 -27.37 -5.93
C GLU A 59 -26.17 -25.98 -5.31
N GLY A 60 -25.71 -24.95 -6.02
CA GLY A 60 -25.80 -23.55 -5.62
C GLY A 60 -24.96 -23.19 -4.38
N GLY A 61 -25.28 -22.05 -3.77
CA GLY A 61 -24.63 -21.61 -2.53
C GLY A 61 -23.34 -20.82 -2.72
N ALA A 62 -23.04 -20.44 -3.96
CA ALA A 62 -22.02 -19.47 -4.29
C ALA A 62 -22.15 -18.19 -3.47
N THR A 63 -21.02 -17.49 -3.32
CA THR A 63 -20.94 -16.17 -2.69
C THR A 63 -20.63 -15.13 -3.77
N PRO A 64 -21.65 -14.50 -4.37
CA PRO A 64 -21.40 -13.45 -5.34
C PRO A 64 -20.75 -12.22 -4.71
N ILE A 65 -19.82 -11.63 -5.44
CA ILE A 65 -19.08 -10.42 -5.09
C ILE A 65 -19.32 -9.36 -6.16
N ALA A 66 -19.67 -8.14 -5.77
CA ALA A 66 -19.87 -7.03 -6.70
C ALA A 66 -19.13 -5.78 -6.20
N ARG A 67 -18.57 -5.01 -7.14
CA ARG A 67 -17.82 -3.77 -6.87
C ARG A 67 -18.79 -2.64 -6.50
N SER A 68 -18.80 -2.25 -5.23
CA SER A 68 -19.71 -1.23 -4.72
C SER A 68 -19.28 0.19 -5.08
N ASP A 69 -18.01 0.40 -5.37
CA ASP A 69 -17.51 1.66 -5.94
C ASP A 69 -17.93 1.86 -7.40
N TRP A 70 -18.06 0.79 -8.18
CA TRP A 70 -18.69 0.89 -9.50
C TRP A 70 -20.20 1.11 -9.43
N ALA A 71 -20.89 0.54 -8.45
CA ALA A 71 -22.29 0.88 -8.18
C ALA A 71 -22.44 2.37 -7.77
N TYR A 72 -21.47 2.92 -7.02
CA TYR A 72 -21.43 4.36 -6.72
C TYR A 72 -21.25 5.19 -8.00
N GLU A 73 -20.32 4.84 -8.88
CA GLU A 73 -20.13 5.53 -10.16
C GLU A 73 -21.39 5.47 -11.03
N MET A 74 -22.07 4.32 -11.07
CA MET A 74 -23.35 4.17 -11.75
C MET A 74 -24.42 5.10 -11.16
N LEU A 75 -24.56 5.13 -9.83
CA LEU A 75 -25.48 6.05 -9.15
C LEU A 75 -25.16 7.52 -9.44
N ALA A 76 -23.87 7.89 -9.46
CA ALA A 76 -23.44 9.25 -9.75
C ALA A 76 -23.81 9.68 -11.18
N ARG A 77 -23.77 8.74 -12.13
CA ARG A 77 -24.12 8.98 -13.54
C ARG A 77 -25.62 9.00 -13.78
N GLU A 78 -26.36 8.05 -13.21
CA GLU A 78 -27.75 7.77 -13.58
C GLU A 78 -28.76 8.34 -12.58
N PHE A 79 -28.36 8.53 -11.32
CA PHE A 79 -29.23 9.00 -10.24
C PHE A 79 -28.54 10.04 -9.33
N PRO A 80 -28.01 11.16 -9.87
CA PRO A 80 -27.22 12.13 -9.11
C PRO A 80 -27.99 12.77 -7.94
N ASP A 81 -29.30 13.05 -8.11
CA ASP A 81 -30.14 13.62 -7.05
C ASP A 81 -30.36 12.64 -5.89
N PHE A 82 -30.52 11.35 -6.21
CA PHE A 82 -30.60 10.30 -5.20
C PHE A 82 -29.28 10.20 -4.44
N LEU A 83 -28.14 10.19 -5.16
CA LEU A 83 -26.82 10.11 -4.55
C LEU A 83 -26.52 11.32 -3.66
N ALA A 84 -26.92 12.53 -4.08
CA ALA A 84 -26.77 13.75 -3.29
C ALA A 84 -27.53 13.65 -1.96
N LYS A 85 -28.78 13.16 -1.98
CA LYS A 85 -29.54 12.89 -0.74
C LYS A 85 -28.92 11.77 0.09
N LEU A 86 -28.43 10.73 -0.56
CA LEU A 86 -27.82 9.57 0.08
C LEU A 86 -26.56 9.93 0.88
N ASN A 87 -25.78 10.91 0.39
CA ASN A 87 -24.60 11.42 1.10
C ASN A 87 -24.97 12.12 2.44
N GLY A 88 -26.23 12.52 2.64
CA GLY A 88 -26.74 12.97 3.94
C GLY A 88 -26.97 11.83 4.95
N GLY A 89 -26.76 10.58 4.53
CA GLY A 89 -26.94 9.38 5.34
C GLY A 89 -28.34 8.78 5.27
N VAL A 90 -28.48 7.59 5.85
CA VAL A 90 -29.74 6.84 5.95
C VAL A 90 -29.99 6.41 7.39
N ARG A 91 -31.24 6.11 7.71
CA ARG A 91 -31.62 5.45 8.96
C ARG A 91 -32.28 4.12 8.65
N TYR A 92 -32.00 3.11 9.47
CA TYR A 92 -32.62 1.79 9.35
C TYR A 92 -33.72 1.66 10.38
N VAL A 93 -34.91 1.26 9.94
CA VAL A 93 -36.06 0.99 10.78
C VAL A 93 -36.29 -0.51 10.82
N LYS A 94 -36.37 -1.09 12.02
CA LYS A 94 -36.66 -2.52 12.18
C LYS A 94 -37.45 -2.79 13.44
N VAL A 95 -38.20 -3.88 13.42
CA VAL A 95 -38.90 -4.45 14.59
C VAL A 95 -38.14 -5.68 15.03
N ALA A 96 -37.53 -5.59 16.21
CA ALA A 96 -36.81 -6.68 16.87
C ALA A 96 -37.76 -7.41 17.84
N PRO A 97 -37.88 -8.74 17.77
CA PRO A 97 -38.75 -9.49 18.66
C PRO A 97 -38.27 -9.46 20.12
N SER A 98 -39.16 -9.83 21.03
CA SER A 98 -38.80 -10.06 22.43
C SER A 98 -37.82 -11.23 22.62
N GLU A 99 -38.01 -12.34 21.90
CA GLU A 99 -37.16 -13.54 21.96
C GLU A 99 -36.52 -13.83 20.60
N ASP A 100 -35.35 -14.48 20.62
CA ASP A 100 -34.65 -14.86 19.39
C ASP A 100 -35.51 -15.87 18.59
N ASP A 101 -35.70 -15.60 17.30
CA ASP A 101 -36.50 -16.38 16.36
C ASP A 101 -35.60 -16.98 15.26
N PRO A 102 -35.12 -18.23 15.42
CA PRO A 102 -34.24 -18.87 14.44
C PRO A 102 -34.87 -19.08 13.07
N GLY A 103 -36.20 -18.95 12.94
CA GLY A 103 -36.94 -19.10 11.69
C GLY A 103 -36.99 -17.84 10.83
N SER A 104 -36.51 -16.69 11.35
CA SER A 104 -36.46 -15.43 10.62
C SER A 104 -35.02 -14.91 10.51
N ALA A 105 -34.66 -14.41 9.33
CA ALA A 105 -33.37 -13.74 9.12
C ALA A 105 -33.25 -12.39 9.85
N LEU A 106 -34.37 -11.83 10.32
CA LEU A 106 -34.45 -10.67 11.22
C LEU A 106 -34.83 -11.08 12.65
N GLY A 107 -34.70 -12.37 12.99
CA GLY A 107 -35.20 -12.92 14.24
C GLY A 107 -34.38 -12.60 15.49
N ARG A 108 -33.31 -11.80 15.40
CA ARG A 108 -32.53 -11.41 16.58
C ARG A 108 -33.34 -10.49 17.48
N SER A 109 -33.54 -10.91 18.74
CA SER A 109 -34.26 -10.14 19.75
C SER A 109 -33.59 -8.82 20.08
N TRP A 110 -34.35 -7.87 20.66
CA TRP A 110 -33.78 -6.64 21.17
C TRP A 110 -32.77 -6.89 22.31
N ARG A 111 -32.99 -7.94 23.11
CA ARG A 111 -32.05 -8.38 24.16
C ARG A 111 -30.70 -8.75 23.57
N SER A 112 -30.71 -9.63 22.58
CA SER A 112 -29.52 -10.06 21.86
C SER A 112 -28.88 -8.93 21.07
N MET A 113 -29.69 -8.04 20.47
CA MET A 113 -29.22 -6.89 19.70
C MET A 113 -28.41 -5.90 20.55
N PHE A 114 -28.89 -5.57 21.76
CA PHE A 114 -28.25 -4.61 22.65
C PHE A 114 -27.35 -5.25 23.71
N GLY A 115 -27.39 -6.58 23.87
CA GLY A 115 -26.64 -7.31 24.88
C GLY A 115 -27.16 -7.02 26.29
N VAL A 116 -28.48 -7.07 26.47
CA VAL A 116 -29.20 -6.63 27.68
C VAL A 116 -30.28 -7.63 28.07
N GLU A 117 -30.67 -7.64 29.34
CA GLU A 117 -31.68 -8.57 29.87
C GLU A 117 -33.04 -7.88 30.13
N SER A 118 -33.01 -6.56 30.40
CA SER A 118 -34.20 -5.78 30.77
C SER A 118 -34.53 -4.65 29.78
N LYS A 119 -35.78 -4.16 29.81
CA LYS A 119 -36.21 -3.02 28.99
C LYS A 119 -35.46 -1.75 29.36
N GLU A 120 -35.23 -1.51 30.65
CA GLU A 120 -34.53 -0.35 31.17
C GLU A 120 -33.08 -0.31 30.68
N GLU A 121 -32.41 -1.46 30.65
CA GLU A 121 -31.06 -1.61 30.09
C GLU A 121 -31.05 -1.36 28.58
N ALA A 122 -32.04 -1.88 27.84
CA ALA A 122 -32.19 -1.63 26.41
C ALA A 122 -32.37 -0.14 26.12
N GLU A 123 -33.23 0.56 26.87
CA GLU A 123 -33.45 2.00 26.76
C GLU A 123 -32.19 2.81 27.05
N ALA A 124 -31.41 2.41 28.06
CA ALA A 124 -30.13 3.04 28.36
C ALA A 124 -29.12 2.85 27.21
N ALA A 125 -29.04 1.64 26.65
CA ALA A 125 -28.16 1.32 25.52
C ALA A 125 -28.56 2.10 24.25
N MET A 126 -29.85 2.14 23.93
CA MET A 126 -30.39 2.89 22.78
C MET A 126 -30.14 4.39 22.92
N ARG A 127 -30.38 4.97 24.10
CA ARG A 127 -30.09 6.38 24.38
C ARG A 127 -28.60 6.71 24.20
N LYS A 128 -27.71 5.83 24.68
CA LYS A 128 -26.26 5.97 24.51
C LYS A 128 -25.82 5.93 23.05
N GLN A 129 -26.49 5.12 22.24
CA GLN A 129 -26.17 4.91 20.82
C GLN A 129 -26.95 5.82 19.86
N GLY A 130 -27.85 6.68 20.37
CA GLY A 130 -28.63 7.61 19.56
C GLY A 130 -29.75 6.97 18.74
N TYR A 131 -30.28 5.84 19.18
CA TYR A 131 -31.45 5.21 18.54
C TYR A 131 -32.74 5.92 18.96
N GLU A 132 -33.74 5.90 18.08
CA GLU A 132 -35.14 6.18 18.41
C GLU A 132 -35.88 4.84 18.53
N TRP A 133 -36.87 4.74 19.44
CA TRP A 133 -37.55 3.45 19.67
C TRP A 133 -39.00 3.59 20.12
N GLU A 134 -39.75 2.50 19.91
CA GLU A 134 -41.15 2.33 20.30
C GLU A 134 -41.38 0.87 20.74
N TRP A 135 -41.89 0.68 21.95
CA TRP A 135 -42.34 -0.63 22.43
C TRP A 135 -43.71 -0.97 21.85
N LEU A 136 -43.85 -2.13 21.22
CA LEU A 136 -45.09 -2.62 20.64
C LEU A 136 -45.90 -3.43 21.68
N GLU A 137 -47.21 -3.59 21.43
CA GLU A 137 -48.14 -4.28 22.35
C GLU A 137 -47.72 -5.73 22.66
N ASN A 138 -47.06 -6.39 21.72
CA ASN A 138 -46.55 -7.75 21.86
C ASN A 138 -45.16 -7.84 22.52
N GLN A 139 -44.67 -6.74 23.11
CA GLN A 139 -43.34 -6.60 23.72
C GLN A 139 -42.17 -6.61 22.73
N ASP A 140 -42.44 -6.56 21.43
CA ASP A 140 -41.40 -6.31 20.43
C ASP A 140 -40.98 -4.84 20.48
N LEU A 141 -39.82 -4.56 19.90
CA LEU A 141 -39.22 -3.24 19.91
C LEU A 141 -39.01 -2.76 18.48
N ARG A 142 -39.72 -1.70 18.08
CA ARG A 142 -39.39 -0.97 16.87
C ARG A 142 -38.25 -0.01 17.18
N VAL A 143 -37.17 -0.07 16.41
CA VAL A 143 -36.01 0.81 16.54
C VAL A 143 -35.68 1.48 15.21
N THR A 144 -35.27 2.74 15.28
CA THR A 144 -34.70 3.51 14.18
C THR A 144 -33.26 3.87 14.54
N SER A 145 -32.31 3.52 13.67
CA SER A 145 -30.90 3.84 13.88
C SER A 145 -30.64 5.35 13.89
N PRO A 146 -29.54 5.82 14.50
CA PRO A 146 -29.00 7.14 14.17
C PRO A 146 -28.71 7.25 12.66
N PRO A 147 -28.51 8.47 12.14
CA PRO A 147 -27.98 8.67 10.78
C PRO A 147 -26.68 7.87 10.58
N LEU A 148 -26.66 7.03 9.55
CA LEU A 148 -25.50 6.25 9.14
C LEU A 148 -25.07 6.65 7.74
N GLU A 149 -23.76 6.72 7.51
CA GLU A 149 -23.21 6.93 6.17
C GLU A 149 -23.63 5.78 5.25
N ALA A 150 -24.11 6.14 4.05
CA ALA A 150 -24.48 5.16 3.03
C ALA A 150 -23.40 5.02 1.94
N THR A 151 -22.38 5.88 1.98
CA THR A 151 -21.24 5.90 1.08
C THR A 151 -19.97 6.09 1.92
N ARG A 152 -18.84 5.53 1.47
CA ARG A 152 -17.59 5.60 2.24
C ARG A 152 -16.38 5.58 1.31
N ALA A 153 -15.29 6.24 1.72
CA ALA A 153 -14.00 6.10 1.05
C ALA A 153 -13.52 4.63 1.13
N ALA A 154 -13.14 4.08 -0.01
CA ALA A 154 -12.66 2.71 -0.16
C ALA A 154 -11.13 2.64 -0.21
N SER A 155 -10.56 1.48 0.07
CA SER A 155 -9.10 1.24 0.11
C SER A 155 -8.37 1.55 -1.21
N ASN A 156 -9.11 1.49 -2.33
CA ASN A 156 -8.61 1.77 -3.67
C ASN A 156 -8.58 3.27 -4.03
N GLY A 157 -9.01 4.15 -3.12
CA GLY A 157 -9.07 5.60 -3.32
C GLY A 157 -10.37 6.12 -3.94
N ASN A 158 -11.32 5.24 -4.29
CA ASN A 158 -12.64 5.62 -4.78
C ASN A 158 -13.65 5.77 -3.62
N THR A 159 -14.87 6.23 -3.92
CA THR A 159 -16.01 6.17 -3.01
C THR A 159 -16.88 4.95 -3.33
N ALA A 160 -17.22 4.15 -2.31
CA ALA A 160 -18.08 2.99 -2.43
C ALA A 160 -19.50 3.25 -1.91
N PHE A 161 -20.51 2.60 -2.51
CA PHE A 161 -21.86 2.46 -1.98
C PHE A 161 -21.85 1.48 -0.78
N PHE A 162 -21.23 1.92 0.32
CA PHE A 162 -20.95 1.11 1.51
C PHE A 162 -22.11 1.15 2.50
N ASN A 163 -23.00 0.16 2.48
CA ASN A 163 -24.19 0.09 3.34
C ASN A 163 -24.85 -1.30 3.33
N GLN A 164 -26.04 -1.42 3.94
CA GLN A 164 -26.93 -2.58 3.86
C GLN A 164 -28.32 -2.24 3.28
N ILE A 165 -28.41 -1.21 2.43
CA ILE A 165 -29.68 -0.72 1.88
C ILE A 165 -30.36 -1.82 1.06
N ILE A 166 -29.61 -2.47 0.17
CA ILE A 166 -30.14 -3.57 -0.66
C ILE A 166 -30.65 -4.69 0.24
N ALA A 167 -29.84 -5.18 1.18
CA ALA A 167 -30.27 -6.22 2.11
C ALA A 167 -31.50 -5.85 2.95
N ALA A 168 -31.60 -4.60 3.42
CA ALA A 168 -32.76 -4.14 4.19
C ALA A 168 -34.02 -3.97 3.31
N ALA A 169 -33.86 -3.52 2.07
CA ALA A 169 -34.99 -3.22 1.17
C ALA A 169 -35.45 -4.42 0.33
N THR A 170 -34.60 -5.43 0.11
CA THR A 170 -34.90 -6.59 -0.75
C THR A 170 -34.82 -7.93 -0.04
N GLY A 171 -34.20 -7.99 1.14
CA GLY A 171 -33.76 -9.25 1.70
C GLY A 171 -34.78 -10.04 2.48
N TRP A 172 -35.65 -9.39 3.24
CA TRP A 172 -36.31 -10.12 4.33
C TRP A 172 -37.73 -9.62 4.52
N VAL A 173 -38.67 -10.28 3.84
CA VAL A 173 -40.08 -10.16 4.16
C VAL A 173 -40.34 -11.08 5.35
N ASP A 174 -40.42 -10.52 6.55
CA ASP A 174 -41.00 -11.23 7.69
C ASP A 174 -42.31 -10.53 8.11
N LYS A 175 -43.13 -11.20 8.92
CA LYS A 175 -44.44 -10.65 9.32
C LYS A 175 -44.34 -9.33 10.11
N ARG A 176 -43.14 -8.97 10.60
CA ARG A 176 -42.89 -7.83 11.51
C ARG A 176 -42.33 -6.61 10.77
N ASN A 177 -41.60 -6.82 9.67
CA ASN A 177 -40.85 -5.79 8.98
C ASN A 177 -41.36 -5.57 7.55
N ASP A 178 -41.66 -4.31 7.23
CA ASP A 178 -42.01 -3.88 5.88
C ASP A 178 -40.73 -3.39 5.17
N PRO A 179 -40.22 -4.12 4.15
CA PRO A 179 -39.01 -3.72 3.45
C PRO A 179 -39.12 -2.34 2.78
N THR A 180 -40.33 -1.85 2.50
CA THR A 180 -40.55 -0.51 1.93
C THR A 180 -40.32 0.63 2.93
N LYS A 181 -40.25 0.30 4.23
CA LYS A 181 -40.02 1.25 5.33
C LYS A 181 -38.73 0.95 6.08
N ALA A 182 -37.99 -0.08 5.68
CA ALA A 182 -36.81 -0.55 6.39
C ALA A 182 -35.63 0.44 6.33
N VAL A 183 -35.62 1.34 5.34
CA VAL A 183 -34.60 2.38 5.16
C VAL A 183 -35.26 3.69 4.75
N VAL A 184 -34.86 4.78 5.41
CA VAL A 184 -35.29 6.15 5.08
C VAL A 184 -34.08 7.08 4.99
N PHE A 185 -34.21 8.19 4.27
CA PHE A 185 -33.18 9.24 4.26
C PHE A 185 -33.05 9.87 5.65
N ALA A 186 -31.82 10.11 6.10
CA ALA A 186 -31.59 10.65 7.43
C ALA A 186 -32.02 12.12 7.57
N ALA A 187 -32.03 12.87 6.46
CA ALA A 187 -32.33 14.30 6.44
C ALA A 187 -33.81 14.63 6.66
N ASP A 188 -34.72 13.86 6.04
CA ASP A 188 -36.15 14.16 6.01
C ASP A 188 -37.04 12.97 6.39
N GLY A 189 -36.47 11.79 6.66
CA GLY A 189 -37.22 10.58 6.99
C GLY A 189 -38.02 10.00 5.83
N SER A 190 -37.85 10.51 4.61
CA SER A 190 -38.57 10.02 3.44
C SER A 190 -38.06 8.63 3.00
N PRO A 191 -38.94 7.76 2.48
CA PRO A 191 -38.54 6.43 2.02
C PRO A 191 -37.63 6.52 0.79
N LEU A 192 -36.74 5.54 0.63
CA LEU A 192 -35.88 5.47 -0.55
C LEU A 192 -36.72 5.10 -1.80
N PRO A 193 -36.48 5.75 -2.96
CA PRO A 193 -37.17 5.42 -4.21
C PRO A 193 -36.92 3.97 -4.65
N ARG A 194 -38.00 3.18 -4.77
CA ARG A 194 -37.91 1.73 -5.05
C ARG A 194 -37.34 1.41 -6.42
N ASP A 195 -37.64 2.24 -7.40
CA ASP A 195 -37.10 2.17 -8.76
C ASP A 195 -35.58 2.32 -8.74
N VAL A 196 -35.05 3.28 -7.98
CA VAL A 196 -33.59 3.49 -7.85
C VAL A 196 -32.94 2.34 -7.07
N VAL A 197 -33.50 1.93 -5.93
CA VAL A 197 -32.97 0.79 -5.15
C VAL A 197 -32.97 -0.50 -5.97
N GLY A 198 -34.05 -0.74 -6.73
CA GLY A 198 -34.15 -1.87 -7.66
C GLY A 198 -33.14 -1.80 -8.81
N ALA A 199 -32.88 -0.61 -9.36
CA ALA A 199 -31.86 -0.41 -10.38
C ALA A 199 -30.45 -0.74 -9.85
N VAL A 200 -30.13 -0.34 -8.62
CA VAL A 200 -28.84 -0.69 -7.99
C VAL A 200 -28.72 -2.20 -7.75
N ASP A 201 -29.76 -2.86 -7.21
CA ASP A 201 -29.73 -4.32 -7.02
C ASP A 201 -29.57 -5.08 -8.35
N ALA A 202 -30.32 -4.68 -9.39
CA ALA A 202 -30.21 -5.25 -10.73
C ALA A 202 -28.81 -5.04 -11.33
N TRP A 203 -28.23 -3.86 -11.13
CA TRP A 203 -26.88 -3.55 -11.57
C TRP A 203 -25.84 -4.44 -10.87
N LEU A 204 -25.92 -4.57 -9.54
CA LEU A 204 -25.02 -5.42 -8.76
C LEU A 204 -25.10 -6.88 -9.22
N ARG A 205 -26.31 -7.42 -9.42
CA ARG A 205 -26.51 -8.78 -9.94
C ARG A 205 -25.98 -8.99 -11.35
N SER A 206 -26.02 -7.96 -12.20
CA SER A 206 -25.50 -8.03 -13.58
C SER A 206 -23.98 -7.86 -13.65
N ASN A 207 -23.37 -7.26 -12.62
CA ASN A 207 -21.94 -6.95 -12.54
C ASN A 207 -21.24 -7.70 -11.39
N GLN A 208 -21.79 -8.84 -11.00
CA GLN A 208 -21.22 -9.71 -9.96
C GLN A 208 -20.25 -10.73 -10.55
N PHE A 209 -19.28 -11.13 -9.73
CA PHE A 209 -18.51 -12.34 -9.91
C PHE A 209 -18.98 -13.37 -8.88
N ALA A 210 -19.41 -14.54 -9.35
CA ALA A 210 -19.79 -15.64 -8.48
C ALA A 210 -19.09 -16.92 -8.95
N ARG A 211 -18.50 -17.66 -8.01
CA ARG A 211 -18.01 -19.02 -8.25
C ARG A 211 -18.56 -19.95 -7.19
N GLU A 212 -18.87 -21.17 -7.63
CA GLU A 212 -19.24 -22.25 -6.74
C GLU A 212 -18.06 -22.66 -5.87
N TRP A 213 -18.34 -22.91 -4.60
CA TRP A 213 -17.35 -23.29 -3.60
C TRP A 213 -16.88 -24.73 -3.81
N ARG A 214 -15.58 -24.96 -3.59
CA ARG A 214 -14.99 -26.30 -3.46
C ARG A 214 -14.31 -26.44 -2.10
N PRO A 215 -14.27 -27.65 -1.52
CA PRO A 215 -13.58 -27.88 -0.25
C PRO A 215 -12.12 -27.44 -0.35
N GLY A 216 -11.67 -26.62 0.60
CA GLY A 216 -10.35 -26.01 0.63
C GLY A 216 -10.24 -24.63 -0.02
N ASP A 217 -11.28 -24.18 -0.73
CA ASP A 217 -11.30 -22.82 -1.29
C ASP A 217 -11.23 -21.77 -0.19
N PHE A 218 -10.51 -20.70 -0.48
CA PHE A 218 -10.33 -19.55 0.41
C PHE A 218 -10.53 -18.25 -0.37
N MET A 219 -11.33 -17.34 0.18
CA MET A 219 -11.62 -16.05 -0.44
C MET A 219 -11.41 -14.94 0.58
N ILE A 220 -10.73 -13.87 0.17
CA ILE A 220 -10.66 -12.62 0.93
C ILE A 220 -11.43 -11.56 0.16
N VAL A 221 -12.37 -10.91 0.82
CA VAL A 221 -13.13 -9.78 0.29
C VAL A 221 -12.68 -8.52 1.00
N ASP A 222 -12.25 -7.52 0.23
CA ASP A 222 -12.10 -6.16 0.72
C ASP A 222 -13.50 -5.55 0.89
N ASN A 223 -13.97 -5.56 2.13
CA ASN A 223 -15.29 -5.08 2.50
C ASN A 223 -15.41 -3.57 2.24
N THR A 224 -14.32 -2.80 2.14
CA THR A 224 -14.39 -1.36 1.84
C THR A 224 -14.73 -1.08 0.37
N VAL A 225 -14.40 -2.00 -0.53
CA VAL A 225 -14.55 -1.84 -1.99
C VAL A 225 -15.75 -2.64 -2.53
N ALA A 226 -15.98 -3.85 -2.03
CA ALA A 226 -16.93 -4.79 -2.59
C ALA A 226 -17.98 -5.24 -1.56
N CYS A 227 -19.24 -5.34 -2.01
CA CYS A 227 -20.29 -6.03 -1.28
C CYS A 227 -20.37 -7.50 -1.72
N HIS A 228 -21.03 -8.30 -0.90
CA HIS A 228 -21.20 -9.72 -1.16
C HIS A 228 -22.62 -10.20 -0.85
N ALA A 229 -22.97 -11.35 -1.41
CA ALA A 229 -24.27 -11.98 -1.28
C ALA A 229 -24.12 -13.50 -1.04
N ARG A 230 -25.24 -14.21 -0.84
CA ARG A 230 -25.29 -15.68 -0.85
C ARG A 230 -26.43 -16.12 -1.75
N GLN A 231 -26.13 -16.98 -2.73
CA GLN A 231 -27.18 -17.63 -3.52
C GLN A 231 -27.87 -18.73 -2.71
N PRO A 232 -29.13 -19.07 -3.02
CA PRO A 232 -29.78 -20.25 -2.47
C PRO A 232 -28.99 -21.52 -2.81
N PHE A 233 -29.15 -22.55 -1.98
CA PHE A 233 -28.54 -23.86 -2.20
C PHE A 233 -29.46 -25.00 -1.76
N ASP A 234 -29.16 -26.19 -2.27
CA ASP A 234 -29.86 -27.40 -1.88
C ASP A 234 -29.55 -27.82 -0.44
N ASN A 235 -30.50 -28.48 0.21
CA ASN A 235 -30.32 -28.99 1.56
C ASN A 235 -29.84 -30.46 1.56
N GLU A 236 -29.41 -30.98 0.40
CA GLU A 236 -29.02 -32.38 0.19
C GLU A 236 -27.51 -32.64 0.45
N GLY A 237 -26.86 -31.76 1.22
CA GLY A 237 -25.46 -31.88 1.62
C GLY A 237 -25.12 -31.02 2.84
N VAL A 238 -23.90 -31.16 3.37
CA VAL A 238 -23.43 -30.36 4.51
C VAL A 238 -22.61 -29.17 3.98
N ARG A 239 -23.24 -28.00 3.80
CA ARG A 239 -22.51 -26.76 3.46
C ARG A 239 -21.89 -26.16 4.72
N ARG A 240 -20.56 -26.16 4.81
CA ARG A 240 -19.80 -25.53 5.91
C ARG A 240 -18.81 -24.50 5.36
N ILE A 241 -19.24 -23.24 5.38
CA ILE A 241 -18.36 -22.09 5.12
C ILE A 241 -18.08 -21.39 6.45
N TYR A 242 -16.80 -21.16 6.73
CA TYR A 242 -16.37 -20.39 7.88
C TYR A 242 -16.02 -18.97 7.46
N ALA A 243 -16.26 -18.02 8.35
CA ALA A 243 -15.91 -16.63 8.17
C ALA A 243 -15.00 -16.13 9.31
N SER A 244 -14.10 -15.23 8.97
CA SER A 244 -13.35 -14.42 9.92
C SER A 244 -13.30 -13.00 9.41
N ILE A 245 -13.41 -12.03 10.31
CA ILE A 245 -13.29 -10.62 9.97
C ILE A 245 -12.00 -10.04 10.54
N SER A 246 -11.35 -9.21 9.74
CA SER A 246 -10.22 -8.45 10.20
C SER A 246 -10.37 -7.00 9.79
N ARG A 247 -9.79 -6.14 10.61
CA ARG A 247 -9.25 -4.90 10.06
C ARG A 247 -8.07 -5.32 9.20
N GLY A 248 -7.75 -4.60 8.15
CA GLY A 248 -6.47 -4.80 7.52
C GLY A 248 -5.38 -4.78 8.59
N PRO A 249 -4.20 -5.36 8.34
CA PRO A 249 -3.03 -4.92 9.11
C PRO A 249 -3.09 -3.39 9.14
N LYS A 250 -2.90 -2.75 10.32
CA LYS A 250 -2.63 -1.30 10.36
C LYS A 250 -1.70 -1.05 9.19
N SER A 251 -2.18 -0.30 8.20
CA SER A 251 -1.56 -0.20 6.89
C SER A 251 -0.04 -0.03 7.02
N VAL A 252 0.72 -1.11 6.78
CA VAL A 252 2.14 -0.99 6.43
C VAL A 252 2.27 -0.92 4.89
N LEU A 253 1.14 -0.90 4.19
CA LEU A 253 1.00 -0.39 2.83
C LEU A 253 0.05 0.82 2.89
N PRO A 254 0.53 2.06 2.66
CA PRO A 254 -0.27 3.25 2.84
C PRO A 254 -1.48 3.21 1.90
N GLY A 255 -2.67 3.08 2.50
CA GLY A 255 -3.91 3.56 1.89
C GLY A 255 -3.76 5.04 1.59
N GLY A 256 -4.39 5.49 0.50
CA GLY A 256 -4.50 6.90 0.13
C GLY A 256 -4.93 7.73 1.33
N GLY A 257 -3.97 8.44 1.91
CA GLY A 257 -4.09 9.09 3.21
C GLY A 257 -2.72 9.49 3.76
N GLY A 258 -1.97 10.25 2.97
CA GLY A 258 -1.10 11.36 3.42
C GLY A 258 -0.04 11.19 4.51
N GLY A 259 0.14 10.03 5.15
CA GLY A 259 1.12 9.84 6.22
C GLY A 259 2.18 8.83 5.82
N GLY A 260 3.29 9.28 5.23
CA GLY A 260 4.40 8.38 4.94
C GLY A 260 4.94 7.80 6.26
N GLY A 261 4.76 6.49 6.44
CA GLY A 261 5.25 5.77 7.60
C GLY A 261 6.78 5.80 7.68
N THR A 262 7.34 5.49 8.85
CA THR A 262 8.79 5.44 9.05
C THR A 262 9.48 4.33 8.26
N HIS A 263 8.71 3.34 7.78
CA HIS A 263 9.19 2.20 7.01
C HIS A 263 8.20 1.82 5.90
N LEU A 264 8.73 1.16 4.85
CA LEU A 264 7.98 0.52 3.77
C LEU A 264 8.15 -1.00 3.86
N ALA A 265 7.07 -1.76 3.82
CA ALA A 265 7.13 -3.23 3.78
C ALA A 265 7.58 -3.73 2.40
N LEU A 266 8.66 -4.50 2.36
CA LEU A 266 9.13 -5.18 1.16
C LEU A 266 8.31 -6.46 0.92
N SER A 267 8.36 -6.99 -0.31
CA SER A 267 7.66 -8.24 -0.64
C SER A 267 8.19 -9.47 0.10
N SER A 268 9.39 -9.38 0.68
CA SER A 268 9.99 -10.38 1.56
C SER A 268 9.43 -10.36 2.99
N GLY A 269 8.74 -9.28 3.38
CA GLY A 269 8.36 -9.00 4.77
C GLY A 269 9.35 -8.10 5.52
N ASP A 270 10.54 -7.87 4.97
CA ASP A 270 11.52 -6.95 5.55
C ASP A 270 11.01 -5.49 5.50
N LEU A 271 11.51 -4.66 6.42
CA LEU A 271 11.13 -3.26 6.54
C LEU A 271 12.25 -2.36 6.01
N LEU A 272 11.99 -1.65 4.91
CA LEU A 272 12.87 -0.62 4.36
C LEU A 272 12.61 0.71 5.10
N PRO A 273 13.58 1.33 5.79
CA PRO A 273 13.38 2.65 6.37
C PRO A 273 13.06 3.70 5.28
N SER A 274 12.09 4.57 5.55
CA SER A 274 11.62 5.56 4.56
C SER A 274 12.60 6.71 4.33
N VAL A 275 13.62 6.86 5.18
CA VAL A 275 14.64 7.90 5.08
C VAL A 275 16.00 7.30 5.37
N GLY A 276 16.98 7.61 4.52
CA GLY A 276 18.36 7.16 4.67
C GLY A 276 19.39 8.21 4.27
N LEU A 277 20.65 7.78 4.22
CA LEU A 277 21.78 8.57 3.77
C LEU A 277 22.26 8.05 2.40
N GLY A 278 22.35 8.93 1.41
CA GLY A 278 23.05 8.64 0.15
C GLY A 278 24.56 8.92 0.26
N CYS A 279 25.39 7.93 -0.11
CA CYS A 279 26.85 8.01 0.03
C CYS A 279 27.59 8.53 -1.22
N TRP A 280 26.91 8.80 -2.32
CA TRP A 280 27.53 9.33 -3.53
C TRP A 280 28.22 10.68 -3.28
N LYS A 281 29.48 10.81 -3.73
CA LYS A 281 30.33 12.00 -3.55
C LYS A 281 30.57 12.40 -2.09
N LEU A 282 30.54 11.47 -1.15
CA LEU A 282 31.08 11.69 0.19
C LEU A 282 32.60 11.53 0.16
N ARG A 283 33.33 12.59 0.55
CA ARG A 283 34.79 12.57 0.70
C ARG A 283 35.20 11.95 2.04
N ASP A 284 34.53 12.35 3.12
CA ASP A 284 34.75 11.83 4.48
C ASP A 284 33.65 10.82 4.86
N ALA A 285 33.46 9.78 4.02
CA ALA A 285 32.31 8.88 4.15
C ALA A 285 32.26 8.16 5.51
N GLU A 286 33.40 7.80 6.10
CA GLU A 286 33.48 7.16 7.42
C GLU A 286 32.82 8.01 8.52
N GLU A 287 33.26 9.26 8.64
CA GLU A 287 32.75 10.17 9.67
C GLU A 287 31.28 10.54 9.42
N VAL A 288 30.90 10.78 8.16
CA VAL A 288 29.53 11.14 7.81
C VAL A 288 28.56 9.98 8.09
N VAL A 289 28.94 8.74 7.77
CA VAL A 289 28.13 7.55 8.04
C VAL A 289 28.00 7.31 9.54
N TYR A 290 29.10 7.42 10.28
CA TYR A 290 29.07 7.32 11.74
C TYR A 290 28.13 8.37 12.37
N GLU A 291 28.26 9.65 12.00
CA GLU A 291 27.41 10.72 12.52
C GLU A 291 25.95 10.58 12.08
N ALA A 292 25.69 10.03 10.89
CA ALA A 292 24.32 9.73 10.45
C ALA A 292 23.69 8.63 11.30
N ILE A 293 24.40 7.53 11.58
CA ILE A 293 23.90 6.45 12.44
C ILE A 293 23.66 6.96 13.87
N LYS A 294 24.59 7.75 14.40
CA LYS A 294 24.46 8.43 15.69
C LYS A 294 23.27 9.39 15.75
N ALA A 295 22.93 10.03 14.64
CA ALA A 295 21.75 10.88 14.52
C ALA A 295 20.42 10.09 14.39
N GLY A 296 20.48 8.76 14.28
CA GLY A 296 19.30 7.88 14.17
C GLY A 296 19.05 7.34 12.77
N CYS A 297 19.90 7.61 11.79
CA CYS A 297 19.79 7.02 10.46
C CYS A 297 19.99 5.50 10.54
N ARG A 298 19.15 4.74 9.84
CA ARG A 298 19.25 3.28 9.74
C ARG A 298 19.32 2.75 8.31
N LEU A 299 19.06 3.57 7.29
CA LEU A 299 19.24 3.22 5.88
C LEU A 299 20.51 3.89 5.33
N ILE A 300 21.46 3.09 4.86
CA ILE A 300 22.71 3.56 4.24
C ILE A 300 22.74 3.11 2.78
N ASP A 301 22.73 4.06 1.85
CA ASP A 301 22.79 3.80 0.41
C ASP A 301 24.20 4.03 -0.13
N SER A 302 24.89 2.92 -0.40
CA SER A 302 26.24 2.84 -0.97
C SER A 302 26.21 2.34 -2.41
N ALA A 303 27.34 2.33 -3.08
CA ALA A 303 27.57 1.61 -4.33
C ALA A 303 29.07 1.43 -4.57
N CYS A 304 29.42 0.33 -5.25
CA CYS A 304 30.77 0.10 -5.78
C CYS A 304 31.34 1.34 -6.51
N ASP A 305 30.57 1.92 -7.43
CA ASP A 305 31.00 3.05 -8.26
C ASP A 305 31.30 4.34 -7.49
N TYR A 306 30.85 4.45 -6.24
CA TYR A 306 31.11 5.66 -5.44
C TYR A 306 32.55 5.74 -4.94
N GLY A 307 33.28 4.62 -5.00
CA GLY A 307 34.69 4.54 -4.62
C GLY A 307 34.96 4.76 -3.13
N ASN A 308 33.93 4.67 -2.29
CA ASN A 308 33.99 4.96 -0.85
C ASN A 308 33.30 3.90 0.03
N GLU A 309 33.15 2.66 -0.48
CA GLU A 309 32.58 1.55 0.27
C GLU A 309 33.44 1.18 1.49
N GLN A 310 34.77 1.31 1.39
CA GLN A 310 35.69 1.04 2.51
C GLN A 310 35.49 2.01 3.67
N GLU A 311 35.46 3.31 3.38
CA GLU A 311 35.13 4.36 4.35
C GLU A 311 33.75 4.13 4.96
N THR A 312 32.76 3.83 4.12
CA THR A 312 31.38 3.55 4.57
C THR A 312 31.34 2.37 5.53
N GLY A 313 32.04 1.29 5.21
CA GLY A 313 32.20 0.11 6.06
C GLY A 313 32.86 0.42 7.40
N ARG A 314 33.94 1.23 7.41
CA ARG A 314 34.59 1.68 8.64
C ARG A 314 33.63 2.51 9.51
N GLY A 315 32.82 3.38 8.92
CA GLY A 315 31.82 4.18 9.64
C GLY A 315 30.73 3.32 10.29
N ILE A 316 30.22 2.31 9.55
CA ILE A 316 29.26 1.33 10.07
C ILE A 316 29.88 0.53 11.22
N LYS A 317 31.08 -0.03 10.99
CA LYS A 317 31.80 -0.84 11.99
C LYS A 317 32.04 -0.07 13.28
N ARG A 318 32.54 1.16 13.19
CA ARG A 318 32.74 2.04 14.34
C ARG A 318 31.44 2.27 15.11
N ALA A 319 30.34 2.55 14.42
CA ALA A 319 29.05 2.77 15.08
C ALA A 319 28.53 1.51 15.81
N ILE A 320 28.80 0.32 15.27
CA ILE A 320 28.47 -0.96 15.93
C ILE A 320 29.38 -1.21 17.13
N GLU A 321 30.70 -1.02 16.99
CA GLU A 321 31.68 -1.21 18.07
C GLU A 321 31.46 -0.26 19.25
N GLU A 322 31.02 0.96 19.00
CA GLU A 322 30.65 1.94 20.04
C GLU A 322 29.22 1.70 20.60
N GLY A 323 28.50 0.69 20.13
CA GLY A 323 27.18 0.32 20.65
C GLY A 323 26.03 1.25 20.26
N LEU A 324 26.19 2.05 19.19
CA LEU A 324 25.14 2.96 18.71
C LEU A 324 23.99 2.22 18.00
N CYS A 325 24.26 1.03 17.48
CA CYS A 325 23.33 0.13 16.82
C CYS A 325 23.94 -1.28 16.72
N ARG A 326 23.11 -2.27 16.39
CA ARG A 326 23.56 -3.60 15.95
C ARG A 326 23.48 -3.70 14.42
N ARG A 327 24.15 -4.68 13.83
CA ARG A 327 24.12 -4.89 12.37
C ARG A 327 22.68 -5.09 11.88
N GLU A 328 21.87 -5.84 12.60
CA GLU A 328 20.45 -6.09 12.27
C GLU A 328 19.54 -4.87 12.41
N ASP A 329 19.99 -3.79 13.06
CA ASP A 329 19.24 -2.55 13.13
C ASP A 329 19.46 -1.67 11.88
N LEU A 330 20.45 -1.99 11.04
CA LEU A 330 20.81 -1.25 9.82
C LEU A 330 20.26 -1.93 8.56
N PHE A 331 19.81 -1.10 7.62
CA PHE A 331 19.45 -1.47 6.26
C PHE A 331 20.53 -0.92 5.31
N VAL A 332 21.49 -1.76 4.91
CA VAL A 332 22.62 -1.37 4.05
C VAL A 332 22.35 -1.80 2.62
N VAL A 333 22.43 -0.82 1.72
CA VAL A 333 22.24 -0.98 0.27
C VAL A 333 23.58 -0.82 -0.44
N SER A 334 23.85 -1.69 -1.42
CA SER A 334 24.88 -1.43 -2.42
C SER A 334 24.41 -1.86 -3.82
N LYS A 335 25.23 -1.61 -4.84
CA LYS A 335 24.84 -1.70 -6.24
C LYS A 335 25.90 -2.41 -7.08
N LEU A 336 25.45 -3.39 -7.86
CA LEU A 336 26.23 -4.07 -8.89
C LEU A 336 26.52 -3.09 -10.03
N TRP A 337 27.80 -2.77 -10.23
CA TRP A 337 28.23 -1.92 -11.32
C TRP A 337 28.17 -2.63 -12.69
N ASN A 338 28.08 -1.81 -13.73
CA ASN A 338 27.88 -2.16 -15.14
C ASN A 338 28.87 -3.22 -15.67
N SER A 339 30.15 -3.16 -15.25
CA SER A 339 31.18 -4.11 -15.68
C SER A 339 31.08 -5.49 -15.00
N PHE A 340 30.25 -5.64 -13.96
CA PHE A 340 30.04 -6.89 -13.24
C PHE A 340 28.73 -7.61 -13.62
N HIS A 341 27.99 -7.17 -14.64
CA HIS A 341 26.76 -7.87 -15.08
C HIS A 341 26.97 -9.36 -15.39
N ALA A 342 28.13 -9.72 -15.95
CA ALA A 342 28.52 -11.11 -16.20
C ALA A 342 29.20 -11.80 -15.00
N ARG A 343 29.49 -11.06 -13.92
CA ARG A 343 30.33 -11.45 -12.78
C ARG A 343 29.70 -11.00 -11.45
N VAL A 344 28.39 -11.21 -11.34
CA VAL A 344 27.55 -10.72 -10.23
C VAL A 344 28.10 -11.10 -8.85
N GLU A 345 28.54 -12.35 -8.69
CA GLU A 345 29.07 -12.85 -7.42
C GLU A 345 30.39 -12.18 -7.02
N GLU A 346 31.25 -11.93 -8.00
CA GLU A 346 32.51 -11.23 -7.77
C GLU A 346 32.25 -9.77 -7.36
N GLY A 347 31.30 -9.11 -8.04
CA GLY A 347 30.88 -7.76 -7.69
C GLY A 347 30.38 -7.65 -6.25
N LEU A 348 29.47 -8.55 -5.83
CA LEU A 348 28.97 -8.55 -4.45
C LEU A 348 30.07 -8.92 -3.45
N SER A 349 30.90 -9.91 -3.75
CA SER A 349 31.97 -10.34 -2.84
C SER A 349 32.92 -9.19 -2.54
N LYS A 350 33.29 -8.40 -3.56
CA LYS A 350 34.14 -7.22 -3.36
C LYS A 350 33.45 -6.13 -2.54
N THR A 351 32.18 -5.85 -2.82
CA THR A 351 31.39 -4.91 -2.03
C THR A 351 31.29 -5.32 -0.56
N LEU A 352 31.07 -6.60 -0.26
CA LEU A 352 31.01 -7.13 1.12
C LEU A 352 32.37 -7.00 1.83
N GLU A 353 33.46 -7.28 1.12
CA GLU A 353 34.83 -7.07 1.63
C GLU A 353 35.06 -5.61 2.01
N ASP A 354 34.77 -4.68 1.10
CA ASP A 354 35.00 -3.24 1.34
C ASP A 354 34.13 -2.70 2.47
N LEU A 355 32.85 -3.07 2.50
CA LEU A 355 31.94 -2.68 3.58
C LEU A 355 32.23 -3.39 4.90
N GLN A 356 33.08 -4.44 4.91
CA GLN A 356 33.34 -5.31 6.06
C GLN A 356 32.05 -5.95 6.61
N LEU A 357 31.19 -6.45 5.72
CA LEU A 357 29.90 -7.05 6.06
C LEU A 357 29.78 -8.49 5.55
N GLU A 358 29.00 -9.31 6.24
CA GLU A 358 28.69 -10.67 5.81
C GLU A 358 27.52 -10.74 4.81
N TYR A 359 26.64 -9.74 4.84
CA TYR A 359 25.48 -9.64 3.95
C TYR A 359 25.06 -8.18 3.74
N LEU A 360 24.34 -7.94 2.64
CA LEU A 360 23.59 -6.71 2.39
C LEU A 360 22.10 -6.90 2.64
N ASP A 361 21.42 -5.86 3.10
CA ASP A 361 19.96 -5.87 3.22
C ASP A 361 19.30 -5.74 1.85
N LEU A 362 19.94 -5.01 0.93
CA LEU A 362 19.50 -4.86 -0.44
C LEU A 362 20.69 -4.74 -1.41
N TYR A 363 20.67 -5.53 -2.49
CA TYR A 363 21.61 -5.39 -3.59
C TYR A 363 20.89 -5.05 -4.89
N LEU A 364 21.31 -3.96 -5.56
CA LEU A 364 20.64 -3.42 -6.74
C LEU A 364 21.50 -3.61 -8.00
N ILE A 365 20.89 -3.87 -9.14
CA ILE A 365 21.57 -3.65 -10.43
C ILE A 365 21.62 -2.14 -10.71
N HIS A 366 22.80 -1.53 -10.80
CA HIS A 366 22.95 -0.07 -10.79
C HIS A 366 22.38 0.62 -12.05
N PHE A 367 22.65 0.08 -13.23
CA PHE A 367 22.02 0.51 -14.49
C PHE A 367 21.70 -0.71 -15.36
N PRO A 368 20.73 -0.62 -16.29
CA PRO A 368 20.50 -1.66 -17.30
C PRO A 368 21.54 -1.61 -18.44
N ILE A 369 22.82 -1.40 -18.13
CA ILE A 369 23.91 -1.24 -19.10
C ILE A 369 25.03 -2.23 -18.76
N ALA A 370 25.21 -3.25 -19.61
CA ALA A 370 26.30 -4.21 -19.44
C ALA A 370 27.58 -3.72 -20.12
N GLN A 371 28.61 -3.40 -19.33
CA GLN A 371 29.93 -3.04 -19.82
C GLN A 371 30.87 -4.25 -19.86
N LYS A 372 31.93 -4.17 -20.66
CA LYS A 372 33.02 -5.14 -20.60
C LYS A 372 33.58 -5.20 -19.18
N TYR A 373 33.84 -6.42 -18.73
CA TYR A 373 34.37 -6.69 -17.41
C TYR A 373 35.79 -6.12 -17.25
N VAL A 374 36.02 -5.45 -16.13
CA VAL A 374 37.32 -4.92 -15.70
C VAL A 374 37.68 -5.66 -14.40
N PRO A 375 38.78 -6.42 -14.36
CA PRO A 375 39.17 -7.13 -13.14
C PRO A 375 39.42 -6.16 -11.97
N VAL A 376 39.00 -6.55 -10.77
CA VAL A 376 39.23 -5.76 -9.53
C VAL A 376 40.72 -5.46 -9.32
N SER A 377 41.59 -6.43 -9.65
CA SER A 377 43.05 -6.28 -9.57
C SER A 377 43.63 -5.27 -10.55
N THR A 378 42.88 -4.91 -11.61
CA THR A 378 43.31 -3.94 -12.61
C THR A 378 42.90 -2.53 -12.19
N ARG A 379 41.62 -2.35 -11.82
CA ARG A 379 41.09 -1.05 -11.38
C ARG A 379 39.77 -1.23 -10.62
N TYR A 380 39.65 -0.56 -9.48
CA TYR A 380 38.44 -0.54 -8.68
C TYR A 380 38.31 0.82 -7.93
N PRO A 381 37.15 1.53 -8.02
CA PRO A 381 36.01 1.21 -8.87
C PRO A 381 36.37 1.24 -10.36
N PRO A 382 35.68 0.45 -11.20
CA PRO A 382 35.99 0.33 -12.63
C PRO A 382 35.50 1.51 -13.49
N GLU A 383 34.59 2.34 -12.98
CA GLU A 383 34.06 3.55 -13.65
C GLU A 383 33.43 3.27 -15.04
N TRP A 384 33.20 4.31 -15.85
CA TRP A 384 32.53 4.21 -17.15
C TRP A 384 33.45 3.86 -18.33
N VAL A 385 34.68 4.37 -18.31
CA VAL A 385 35.67 4.15 -19.38
C VAL A 385 36.31 2.78 -19.19
N TYR A 386 36.43 1.96 -20.25
CA TYR A 386 37.02 0.61 -20.12
C TYR A 386 38.53 0.66 -19.86
N ASP A 387 39.27 1.38 -20.72
CA ASP A 387 40.71 1.59 -20.61
C ASP A 387 41.04 3.10 -20.68
N PRO A 388 41.29 3.75 -19.52
CA PRO A 388 41.65 5.16 -19.47
C PRO A 388 42.99 5.50 -20.14
N ALA A 389 43.88 4.50 -20.29
CA ALA A 389 45.19 4.68 -20.91
C ALA A 389 45.16 4.49 -22.44
N ALA A 390 44.03 4.05 -23.00
CA ALA A 390 43.87 3.89 -24.44
C ALA A 390 44.04 5.24 -25.17
N LYS A 391 44.49 5.20 -26.42
CA LYS A 391 44.62 6.39 -27.27
C LYS A 391 43.31 7.18 -27.40
N PHE A 392 42.17 6.47 -27.38
CA PHE A 392 40.83 7.03 -27.42
C PHE A 392 39.99 6.35 -26.32
N PRO A 393 40.07 6.82 -25.07
CA PRO A 393 39.33 6.25 -23.97
C PRO A 393 37.82 6.34 -24.24
N ARG A 394 37.11 5.24 -24.03
CA ARG A 394 35.67 5.14 -24.25
C ARG A 394 35.05 4.07 -23.36
N MET A 395 33.74 4.10 -23.24
CA MET A 395 32.99 2.96 -22.74
C MET A 395 33.03 1.79 -23.75
N GLU A 396 33.08 0.56 -23.25
CA GLU A 396 32.90 -0.63 -24.09
C GLU A 396 31.80 -1.51 -23.53
N LEU A 397 30.76 -1.78 -24.35
CA LEU A 397 29.64 -2.62 -23.97
C LEU A 397 30.00 -4.11 -24.06
N ALA A 398 29.52 -4.90 -23.11
CA ALA A 398 29.62 -6.36 -23.17
C ALA A 398 28.60 -6.91 -24.17
N ARG A 399 29.07 -7.76 -25.10
CA ARG A 399 28.19 -8.47 -26.03
C ARG A 399 27.70 -9.77 -25.40
N GLY A 400 26.42 -10.09 -25.60
CA GLY A 400 25.83 -11.38 -25.17
C GLY A 400 25.51 -11.48 -23.68
N VAL A 401 25.59 -10.37 -22.94
CA VAL A 401 25.20 -10.31 -21.52
C VAL A 401 23.82 -9.65 -21.44
N THR A 402 22.80 -10.40 -21.02
CA THR A 402 21.44 -9.90 -20.90
C THR A 402 21.11 -9.49 -19.46
N TYR A 403 20.12 -8.60 -19.30
CA TYR A 403 19.61 -8.24 -17.98
C TYR A 403 19.03 -9.46 -17.25
N GLU A 404 18.40 -10.40 -17.98
CA GLU A 404 17.91 -11.66 -17.39
C GLU A 404 19.06 -12.48 -16.80
N GLN A 405 20.17 -12.68 -17.54
CA GLN A 405 21.33 -13.42 -17.03
C GLN A 405 21.91 -12.77 -15.76
N THR A 406 21.94 -11.43 -15.74
CA THR A 406 22.34 -10.64 -14.57
C THR A 406 21.38 -10.89 -13.40
N TRP A 407 20.07 -10.82 -13.63
CA TRP A 407 19.04 -11.07 -12.62
C TRP A 407 19.12 -12.48 -12.04
N ARG A 408 19.36 -13.51 -12.87
CA ARG A 408 19.61 -14.88 -12.38
C ARG A 408 20.82 -14.95 -11.45
N GLY A 409 21.84 -14.13 -11.70
CA GLY A 409 22.97 -13.96 -10.78
C GLY A 409 22.53 -13.39 -9.44
N MET A 410 21.74 -12.31 -9.46
CA MET A 410 21.18 -11.70 -8.25
C MET A 410 20.35 -12.70 -7.44
N GLU A 411 19.50 -13.49 -8.10
CA GLU A 411 18.69 -14.54 -7.47
C GLU A 411 19.53 -15.60 -6.75
N ARG A 412 20.70 -15.98 -7.30
CA ARG A 412 21.62 -16.92 -6.65
C ARG A 412 22.25 -16.32 -5.39
N LEU A 413 22.58 -15.03 -5.40
CA LEU A 413 23.13 -14.34 -4.23
C LEU A 413 22.08 -14.22 -3.13
N HIS A 414 20.83 -13.93 -3.50
CA HIS A 414 19.70 -13.95 -2.59
C HIS A 414 19.47 -15.33 -1.96
N ALA A 415 19.45 -16.39 -2.77
CA ALA A 415 19.27 -17.75 -2.29
C ALA A 415 20.38 -18.20 -1.30
N ARG A 416 21.58 -17.61 -1.41
CA ARG A 416 22.70 -17.85 -0.48
C ARG A 416 22.68 -16.96 0.76
N GLY A 417 21.74 -16.02 0.85
CA GLY A 417 21.62 -15.09 1.98
C GLY A 417 22.65 -13.97 2.00
N LEU A 418 23.46 -13.81 0.95
CA LEU A 418 24.46 -12.73 0.83
C LEU A 418 23.81 -11.37 0.56
N ALA A 419 22.61 -11.38 -0.03
CA ALA A 419 21.74 -10.22 -0.16
C ALA A 419 20.33 -10.61 0.29
N LYS A 420 19.83 -10.01 1.39
CA LYS A 420 18.49 -10.32 1.92
C LYS A 420 17.39 -9.96 0.93
N ASN A 421 17.56 -8.83 0.23
CA ASN A 421 16.69 -8.41 -0.85
C ASN A 421 17.50 -8.08 -2.10
N ILE A 422 16.87 -8.20 -3.26
CA ILE A 422 17.44 -7.81 -4.55
C ILE A 422 16.50 -6.87 -5.30
N GLY A 423 17.06 -5.95 -6.07
CA GLY A 423 16.29 -4.94 -6.77
C GLY A 423 16.99 -4.36 -7.98
N CYS A 424 16.38 -3.33 -8.55
CA CYS A 424 16.83 -2.68 -9.77
C CYS A 424 17.04 -1.18 -9.53
N CYS A 425 17.94 -0.57 -10.27
CA CYS A 425 18.12 0.88 -10.30
C CYS A 425 18.11 1.38 -11.76
N ASN A 426 17.61 2.61 -11.96
CA ASN A 426 17.58 3.30 -13.26
C ASN A 426 16.88 2.52 -14.39
N ILE A 427 15.75 1.85 -14.09
CA ILE A 427 14.92 1.20 -15.10
C ILE A 427 13.55 1.88 -15.24
N ASN A 428 13.02 1.92 -16.47
CA ASN A 428 11.69 2.45 -16.77
C ASN A 428 10.59 1.38 -16.62
N THR A 429 9.34 1.74 -16.90
CA THR A 429 8.18 0.84 -16.78
C THR A 429 8.31 -0.39 -17.67
N ALA A 430 8.82 -0.24 -18.90
CA ALA A 430 8.98 -1.36 -19.84
C ALA A 430 10.02 -2.36 -19.33
N HIS A 431 11.17 -1.88 -18.87
CA HIS A 431 12.20 -2.70 -18.26
C HIS A 431 11.71 -3.39 -16.98
N LEU A 432 11.02 -2.68 -16.08
CA LEU A 432 10.46 -3.30 -14.88
C LEU A 432 9.44 -4.39 -15.25
N HIS A 433 8.55 -4.11 -16.21
CA HIS A 433 7.61 -5.10 -16.72
C HIS A 433 8.32 -6.34 -17.26
N GLN A 434 9.43 -6.16 -17.99
CA GLN A 434 10.23 -7.23 -18.55
C GLN A 434 10.88 -8.10 -17.47
N VAL A 435 11.53 -7.50 -16.46
CA VAL A 435 12.14 -8.24 -15.35
C VAL A 435 11.11 -9.10 -14.63
N LEU A 436 9.91 -8.56 -14.41
CA LEU A 436 8.81 -9.28 -13.77
C LEU A 436 8.33 -10.51 -14.57
N GLN A 437 8.62 -10.62 -15.87
CA GLN A 437 8.21 -11.79 -16.67
C GLN A 437 9.05 -13.04 -16.38
N TYR A 438 10.34 -12.85 -16.07
CA TYR A 438 11.26 -13.97 -15.88
C TYR A 438 11.74 -14.12 -14.43
N ALA A 439 11.60 -13.08 -13.59
CA ALA A 439 12.01 -13.11 -12.20
C ALA A 439 11.28 -14.22 -11.42
N LYS A 440 12.04 -15.13 -10.80
CA LYS A 440 11.57 -16.06 -9.77
C LYS A 440 11.48 -15.35 -8.42
N VAL A 441 12.48 -14.54 -8.11
CA VAL A 441 12.46 -13.61 -6.98
C VAL A 441 12.16 -12.24 -7.55
N LYS A 442 11.00 -11.69 -7.22
CA LYS A 442 10.58 -10.36 -7.68
C LYS A 442 11.55 -9.28 -7.16
N PRO A 443 11.86 -8.23 -7.95
CA PRO A 443 12.56 -7.07 -7.40
C PRO A 443 11.80 -6.50 -6.20
N ALA A 444 12.47 -6.43 -5.04
CA ALA A 444 11.85 -5.87 -3.84
C ALA A 444 11.78 -4.34 -3.91
N VAL A 445 12.81 -3.73 -4.51
CA VAL A 445 12.97 -2.28 -4.63
C VAL A 445 13.36 -1.88 -6.05
N LEU A 446 12.75 -0.79 -6.53
CA LEU A 446 13.18 -0.02 -7.69
C LEU A 446 13.74 1.32 -7.20
N GLN A 447 15.03 1.55 -7.39
CA GLN A 447 15.66 2.83 -7.08
C GLN A 447 15.76 3.73 -8.32
N VAL A 448 15.25 4.96 -8.26
CA VAL A 448 15.23 5.89 -9.41
C VAL A 448 15.40 7.35 -8.97
N GLU A 449 15.83 8.20 -9.90
CA GLU A 449 15.84 9.65 -9.68
C GLU A 449 14.40 10.13 -9.48
N MET A 450 14.10 10.79 -8.36
CA MET A 450 12.77 11.33 -8.15
C MET A 450 12.80 12.56 -7.24
N HIS A 451 12.28 13.65 -7.77
CA HIS A 451 12.12 14.95 -7.14
C HIS A 451 10.99 15.70 -7.86
N PRO A 452 10.48 16.83 -7.34
CA PRO A 452 9.34 17.52 -7.94
C PRO A 452 9.44 17.82 -9.45
N ARG A 453 10.64 18.12 -10.00
CA ARG A 453 10.81 18.31 -11.46
C ARG A 453 10.77 17.02 -12.30
N ASN A 454 10.89 15.86 -11.66
CA ASN A 454 10.89 14.52 -12.24
C ASN A 454 10.07 13.57 -11.35
N ALA A 455 8.77 13.80 -11.27
CA ALA A 455 7.91 13.16 -10.28
C ALA A 455 7.71 11.65 -10.53
N GLN A 456 7.88 11.20 -11.77
CA GLN A 456 7.77 9.79 -12.18
C GLN A 456 6.48 9.09 -11.70
N SER A 457 5.35 9.81 -11.62
CA SER A 457 4.08 9.30 -11.04
C SER A 457 3.55 8.03 -11.70
N ARG A 458 3.73 7.86 -13.01
CA ARG A 458 3.32 6.64 -13.73
C ARG A 458 4.15 5.43 -13.34
N LEU A 459 5.48 5.59 -13.25
CA LEU A 459 6.40 4.53 -12.82
C LEU A 459 6.15 4.14 -11.36
N LEU A 460 5.97 5.13 -10.48
CA LEU A 460 5.66 4.92 -9.07
C LEU A 460 4.37 4.12 -8.89
N ARG A 461 3.30 4.50 -9.62
CA ARG A 461 2.03 3.76 -9.61
C ARG A 461 2.21 2.32 -10.07
N PHE A 462 2.89 2.12 -11.20
CA PHE A 462 3.12 0.80 -11.76
C PHE A 462 3.95 -0.11 -10.82
N ALA A 463 5.03 0.43 -10.23
CA ALA A 463 5.84 -0.31 -9.26
C ALA A 463 4.99 -0.75 -8.04
N ARG A 464 4.17 0.16 -7.51
CA ARG A 464 3.26 -0.12 -6.39
C ARG A 464 2.25 -1.22 -6.72
N GLU A 465 1.60 -1.14 -7.89
CA GLU A 465 0.63 -2.16 -8.35
C GLU A 465 1.27 -3.55 -8.51
N ARG A 466 2.60 -3.61 -8.72
CA ARG A 466 3.36 -4.86 -8.76
C ARG A 466 3.99 -5.24 -7.42
N GLY A 467 3.73 -4.49 -6.35
CA GLY A 467 4.28 -4.71 -5.02
C GLY A 467 5.80 -4.59 -4.99
N VAL A 468 6.35 -3.62 -5.72
CA VAL A 468 7.77 -3.23 -5.73
C VAL A 468 7.86 -1.85 -5.07
N GLN A 469 8.66 -1.74 -4.00
CA GLN A 469 8.83 -0.45 -3.33
C GLN A 469 9.74 0.48 -4.14
N VAL A 470 9.54 1.78 -4.03
CA VAL A 470 10.36 2.76 -4.74
C VAL A 470 11.27 3.50 -3.77
N MET A 471 12.56 3.56 -4.09
CA MET A 471 13.55 4.37 -3.38
C MET A 471 14.01 5.51 -4.30
N ALA A 472 13.79 6.74 -3.88
CA ALA A 472 14.09 7.95 -4.64
C ALA A 472 15.48 8.47 -4.30
N PHE A 473 16.35 8.67 -5.31
CA PHE A 473 17.58 9.43 -5.17
C PHE A 473 17.47 10.83 -5.77
N SER A 474 18.45 11.69 -5.45
CA SER A 474 18.49 13.11 -5.86
C SER A 474 17.26 13.89 -5.43
N ASN A 475 16.74 13.60 -4.22
CA ASN A 475 15.47 14.15 -3.71
C ASN A 475 15.45 15.69 -3.66
N LEU A 476 16.61 16.32 -3.53
CA LEU A 476 16.76 17.79 -3.48
C LEU A 476 17.00 18.43 -4.86
N GLY A 477 16.93 17.64 -5.94
CA GLY A 477 17.04 18.11 -7.32
C GLY A 477 18.47 18.32 -7.80
N SER A 478 18.72 19.50 -8.39
CA SER A 478 19.87 19.78 -9.25
C SER A 478 21.22 19.90 -8.55
N ALA A 479 21.27 20.13 -7.23
CA ALA A 479 22.50 20.54 -6.54
C ALA A 479 23.68 19.58 -6.76
N SER A 480 23.42 18.26 -6.81
CA SER A 480 24.46 17.27 -7.07
C SER A 480 25.00 17.29 -8.52
N TYR A 481 24.30 17.94 -9.45
CA TYR A 481 24.57 17.93 -10.88
C TYR A 481 25.17 19.25 -11.40
N VAL A 482 25.13 20.32 -10.61
CA VAL A 482 25.73 21.62 -10.98
C VAL A 482 27.24 21.50 -11.18
N GLU A 483 27.95 20.80 -10.30
CA GLU A 483 29.39 20.55 -10.42
C GLU A 483 29.75 19.66 -11.63
N LEU A 484 28.76 19.00 -12.24
CA LEU A 484 28.93 18.11 -13.39
C LEU A 484 28.51 18.76 -14.71
N ASP A 485 28.17 20.05 -14.69
CA ASP A 485 27.64 20.79 -15.85
C ASP A 485 26.35 20.19 -16.45
N MET A 486 25.58 19.47 -15.61
CA MET A 486 24.33 18.81 -15.99
C MET A 486 23.09 19.55 -15.46
N ALA A 487 23.29 20.62 -14.69
CA ALA A 487 22.23 21.49 -14.18
C ALA A 487 22.78 22.89 -13.87
N THR A 488 21.91 23.89 -13.77
CA THR A 488 22.32 25.25 -13.36
C THR A 488 21.85 25.58 -11.94
N PRO A 489 22.42 26.59 -11.24
CA PRO A 489 21.95 27.00 -9.91
C PRO A 489 20.45 27.39 -9.88
N GLU A 490 19.92 27.91 -10.98
CA GLU A 490 18.51 28.30 -11.16
C GLU A 490 17.58 27.08 -11.19
N ASP A 491 18.11 25.88 -11.40
CA ASP A 491 17.34 24.64 -11.32
C ASP A 491 17.01 24.22 -9.88
N SER A 492 17.57 24.88 -8.88
CA SER A 492 17.41 24.52 -7.47
C SER A 492 15.95 24.55 -7.02
N LEU A 493 15.48 23.42 -6.50
CA LEU A 493 14.17 23.30 -5.87
C LEU A 493 14.14 23.91 -4.46
N LEU A 494 15.29 24.05 -3.81
CA LEU A 494 15.40 24.61 -2.46
C LEU A 494 15.04 26.10 -2.41
N SER A 495 15.21 26.80 -3.53
CA SER A 495 14.87 28.22 -3.71
C SER A 495 13.58 28.44 -4.50
N HIS A 496 12.83 27.38 -4.84
CA HIS A 496 11.62 27.51 -5.64
C HIS A 496 10.50 28.21 -4.83
N PRO A 497 9.79 29.22 -5.38
CA PRO A 497 8.80 30.00 -4.63
C PRO A 497 7.70 29.16 -3.95
N VAL A 498 7.19 28.14 -4.64
CA VAL A 498 6.19 27.20 -4.08
C VAL A 498 6.75 26.45 -2.87
N VAL A 499 7.99 25.95 -2.95
CA VAL A 499 8.62 25.20 -1.87
C VAL A 499 8.90 26.11 -0.67
N LEU A 500 9.38 27.33 -0.91
CA LEU A 500 9.62 28.34 0.13
C LEU A 500 8.33 28.76 0.84
N ALA A 501 7.23 28.96 0.10
CA ALA A 501 5.94 29.30 0.67
C ALA A 501 5.40 28.18 1.58
N ILE A 502 5.48 26.93 1.12
CA ILE A 502 5.07 25.76 1.91
C ILE A 502 5.97 25.61 3.14
N ALA A 503 7.28 25.72 2.98
CA ALA A 503 8.27 25.66 4.06
C ALA A 503 7.95 26.67 5.18
N LYS A 504 7.68 27.93 4.81
CA LYS A 504 7.25 28.98 5.73
C LYS A 504 5.93 28.64 6.42
N SER A 505 4.94 28.14 5.69
CA SER A 505 3.63 27.80 6.26
C SER A 505 3.67 26.64 7.27
N ARG A 506 4.70 25.79 7.21
CA ARG A 506 4.87 24.61 8.05
C ARG A 506 5.92 24.77 9.16
N ASP A 507 6.61 25.90 9.20
CA ASP A 507 7.80 26.10 10.05
C ASP A 507 8.86 25.00 9.84
N LYS A 508 9.17 24.72 8.57
CA LYS A 508 10.13 23.69 8.13
C LYS A 508 11.08 24.25 7.10
N THR A 509 12.18 23.54 6.82
CA THR A 509 13.11 23.91 5.75
C THR A 509 12.61 23.45 4.38
N PRO A 510 13.04 24.09 3.27
CA PRO A 510 12.75 23.61 1.93
C PRO A 510 13.17 22.16 1.69
N ALA A 511 14.28 21.72 2.29
CA ALA A 511 14.74 20.34 2.20
C ALA A 511 13.73 19.38 2.85
N GLN A 512 13.24 19.70 4.06
CA GLN A 512 12.22 18.90 4.72
C GLN A 512 10.93 18.81 3.90
N ILE A 513 10.50 19.90 3.25
CA ILE A 513 9.31 19.88 2.38
C ILE A 513 9.51 18.90 1.21
N LEU A 514 10.63 18.98 0.50
CA LEU A 514 10.94 18.11 -0.65
C LEU A 514 11.04 16.63 -0.24
N LEU A 515 11.69 16.35 0.90
CA LEU A 515 11.85 14.99 1.40
C LEU A 515 10.51 14.42 1.90
N ARG A 516 9.73 15.22 2.64
CA ARG A 516 8.40 14.83 3.10
C ARG A 516 7.46 14.54 1.94
N TRP A 517 7.52 15.33 0.86
CA TRP A 517 6.78 15.07 -0.37
C TRP A 517 7.10 13.68 -0.94
N GLY A 518 8.39 13.30 -1.01
CA GLY A 518 8.80 11.96 -1.44
C GLY A 518 8.26 10.85 -0.54
N VAL A 519 8.39 11.04 0.78
CA VAL A 519 7.92 10.08 1.80
C VAL A 519 6.39 9.89 1.77
N GLN A 520 5.61 10.98 1.65
CA GLN A 520 4.14 10.90 1.56
C GLN A 520 3.63 10.26 0.29
N ARG A 521 4.42 10.30 -0.80
CA ARG A 521 4.13 9.57 -2.03
C ARG A 521 4.45 8.07 -1.92
N GLY A 522 4.86 7.60 -0.73
CA GLY A 522 5.15 6.19 -0.47
C GLY A 522 6.48 5.75 -1.06
N THR A 523 7.49 6.63 -1.05
CA THR A 523 8.86 6.30 -1.45
C THR A 523 9.82 6.41 -0.27
N ALA A 524 10.88 5.61 -0.27
CA ALA A 524 12.03 5.86 0.59
C ALA A 524 12.89 6.96 -0.03
N VAL A 525 13.45 7.87 0.76
CA VAL A 525 14.30 8.97 0.30
C VAL A 525 15.71 8.83 0.87
N ILE A 526 16.74 9.13 0.08
CA ILE A 526 18.15 8.98 0.47
C ILE A 526 18.94 10.28 0.20
N PRO A 527 18.60 11.39 0.87
CA PRO A 527 19.34 12.64 0.72
C PRO A 527 20.80 12.47 1.13
N LYS A 528 21.69 13.12 0.37
CA LYS A 528 23.10 13.23 0.72
C LYS A 528 23.35 14.50 1.53
N SER A 529 24.05 14.38 2.65
CA SER A 529 24.59 15.51 3.41
C SER A 529 25.87 15.10 4.13
N SER A 530 26.86 16.01 4.19
CA SER A 530 28.04 15.87 5.05
C SER A 530 28.00 16.81 6.25
N LYS A 531 26.89 17.53 6.46
CA LYS A 531 26.74 18.51 7.56
C LYS A 531 25.90 17.89 8.69
N PRO A 532 26.42 17.75 9.92
CA PRO A 532 25.72 17.07 11.01
C PRO A 532 24.32 17.62 11.33
N HIS A 533 24.12 18.94 11.31
CA HIS A 533 22.79 19.52 11.53
C HIS A 533 21.78 19.12 10.45
N ARG A 534 22.21 19.05 9.17
CA ARG A 534 21.35 18.61 8.06
C ARG A 534 21.05 17.12 8.10
N LEU A 535 21.96 16.30 8.65
CA LEU A 535 21.65 14.87 8.87
C LEU A 535 20.44 14.71 9.79
N ARG A 536 20.41 15.43 10.91
CA ARG A 536 19.27 15.44 11.84
C ARG A 536 18.02 16.07 11.20
N GLU A 537 18.18 17.20 10.52
CA GLU A 537 17.08 17.88 9.81
C GLU A 537 16.40 16.97 8.78
N ASN A 538 17.19 16.26 7.97
CA ASN A 538 16.69 15.36 6.94
C ASN A 538 15.97 14.13 7.51
N LEU A 539 16.24 13.74 8.77
CA LEU A 539 15.53 12.66 9.46
C LEU A 539 14.24 13.14 10.15
N ALA A 540 14.16 14.43 10.48
CA ALA A 540 13.01 15.04 11.15
C ALA A 540 11.87 15.36 10.16
N LEU A 541 11.25 14.29 9.63
CA LEU A 541 10.17 14.36 8.62
C LEU A 541 8.82 13.82 9.09
N PHE A 542 8.72 13.35 10.33
CA PHE A 542 7.54 12.62 10.81
C PHE A 542 6.73 13.38 11.86
N ASP A 543 7.14 14.61 12.19
CA ASP A 543 6.42 15.52 13.10
C ASP A 543 5.51 16.51 12.35
N PHE A 544 5.41 16.40 11.01
CA PHE A 544 4.51 17.17 10.18
C PHE A 544 4.09 16.40 8.93
N GLU A 545 3.01 16.85 8.28
CA GLU A 545 2.54 16.31 7.00
C GLU A 545 2.13 17.45 6.07
N LEU A 546 2.38 17.32 4.78
CA LEU A 546 1.86 18.18 3.72
C LEU A 546 0.38 17.86 3.48
N SER A 547 -0.44 18.89 3.28
CA SER A 547 -1.85 18.73 2.90
C SER A 547 -1.95 18.31 1.44
N SER A 548 -3.10 17.78 1.02
CA SER A 548 -3.37 17.43 -0.37
C SER A 548 -3.06 18.61 -1.31
N ASP A 549 -3.56 19.81 -1.00
CA ASP A 549 -3.28 21.02 -1.80
C ASP A 549 -1.79 21.35 -1.91
N GLN A 550 -1.00 21.10 -0.86
CA GLN A 550 0.45 21.35 -0.89
C GLN A 550 1.17 20.28 -1.70
N VAL A 551 0.74 19.02 -1.62
CA VAL A 551 1.25 17.94 -2.47
C VAL A 551 0.94 18.26 -3.94
N ASP A 552 -0.29 18.67 -4.25
CA ASP A 552 -0.71 19.04 -5.62
C ASP A 552 0.10 20.22 -6.18
N GLN A 553 0.37 21.24 -5.36
CA GLN A 553 1.24 22.35 -5.73
C GLN A 553 2.67 21.91 -6.06
N ILE A 554 3.22 20.93 -5.32
CA ILE A 554 4.56 20.40 -5.57
C ILE A 554 4.55 19.47 -6.80
N ASP A 555 3.52 18.65 -6.97
CA ASP A 555 3.35 17.76 -8.13
C ASP A 555 3.23 18.56 -9.45
N ALA A 556 2.61 19.74 -9.40
CA ALA A 556 2.53 20.67 -10.54
C ALA A 556 3.90 21.22 -10.99
N LEU A 557 4.97 21.04 -10.21
CA LEU A 557 6.33 21.43 -10.61
C LEU A 557 6.98 20.43 -11.57
N ASN A 558 6.31 19.32 -11.89
CA ASN A 558 6.86 18.29 -12.75
C ASN A 558 7.08 18.79 -14.18
N GLN A 559 8.29 18.58 -14.68
CA GLN A 559 8.72 18.91 -16.05
C GLN A 559 9.24 17.68 -16.78
N ASN A 560 9.20 16.49 -16.16
CA ASN A 560 9.92 15.30 -16.59
C ASN A 560 11.42 15.57 -16.82
N LYS A 561 11.99 16.52 -16.08
CA LYS A 561 13.39 16.94 -16.22
C LYS A 561 14.29 16.00 -15.44
N ARG A 562 14.94 15.08 -16.16
CA ARG A 562 15.90 14.12 -15.60
C ARG A 562 17.31 14.71 -15.60
N TYR A 563 18.07 14.50 -14.54
CA TYR A 563 19.49 14.86 -14.49
C TYR A 563 20.39 13.65 -14.76
N ASN A 564 20.14 12.50 -14.14
CA ASN A 564 20.89 11.26 -14.33
C ASN A 564 20.36 10.47 -15.54
N ASP A 565 20.69 10.94 -16.75
CA ASP A 565 20.31 10.31 -18.01
C ASP A 565 21.52 9.85 -18.83
N PRO A 566 21.83 8.54 -18.86
CA PRO A 566 22.90 8.00 -19.70
C PRO A 566 22.73 8.26 -21.21
N GLY A 567 21.51 8.51 -21.69
CA GLY A 567 21.28 8.93 -23.08
C GLY A 567 21.86 10.31 -23.37
N HIS A 568 21.96 11.16 -22.34
CA HIS A 568 22.51 12.50 -22.44
C HIS A 568 24.01 12.53 -22.11
N PHE A 569 24.41 12.05 -20.92
CA PHE A 569 25.78 12.25 -20.45
C PHE A 569 26.78 11.25 -21.04
N CYS A 570 26.39 10.01 -21.39
CA CYS A 570 27.36 9.04 -21.88
C CYS A 570 27.86 9.37 -23.29
N ASP A 571 27.01 9.95 -24.14
CA ASP A 571 27.43 10.35 -25.49
C ASP A 571 28.49 11.45 -25.41
N LEU A 572 28.23 12.47 -24.58
CA LEU A 572 29.14 13.60 -24.35
C LEU A 572 30.44 13.20 -23.62
N ALA A 573 30.33 12.44 -22.52
CA ALA A 573 31.46 12.18 -21.64
C ALA A 573 32.26 10.92 -22.00
N PHE A 574 31.61 9.92 -22.61
CA PHE A 574 32.19 8.59 -22.84
C PHE A 574 32.14 8.13 -24.30
N ASN A 575 31.70 9.02 -25.21
CA ASN A 575 31.57 8.77 -26.63
C ASN A 575 30.73 7.51 -26.93
N THR A 576 29.63 7.34 -26.20
CA THR A 576 28.70 6.22 -26.41
C THR A 576 27.28 6.59 -25.96
N PHE A 577 26.36 6.61 -26.91
CA PHE A 577 24.94 6.82 -26.66
C PHE A 577 24.28 5.63 -25.94
N CYS A 578 23.63 5.87 -24.79
CA CYS A 578 22.97 4.85 -23.96
C CYS A 578 21.54 5.25 -23.53
N PRO A 579 20.56 5.20 -24.44
CA PRO A 579 19.21 5.72 -24.20
C PRO A 579 18.33 4.75 -23.39
N ILE A 580 18.60 4.59 -22.10
CA ILE A 580 17.89 3.60 -21.27
C ILE A 580 16.44 4.01 -20.90
N TYR A 581 16.06 5.25 -21.18
CA TYR A 581 14.75 5.82 -20.86
C TYR A 581 13.86 6.07 -22.08
N ASP A 582 14.42 6.02 -23.29
CA ASP A 582 13.68 6.05 -24.56
C ASP A 582 13.11 4.66 -24.88
#